data_AF-A0A7Z9HXU8-F1
#
_entry.id   AF-A0A7Z9HXU8-F1
#
_cell.length_a   1.000
_cell.length_b   1.000
_cell.length_c   1.000
_cell.angle_alpha   90.00
_cell.angle_beta   90.00
_cell.angle_gamma   90.00
#
_symmetry.space_group_name_H-M   'P 1'
#
loop_
_entity.id
_entity.type
_entity.pdbx_description
1 polymer ?
#
loop_
_entity_poly.entity_id
_entity_poly.type
_entity_poly.pdbx_seq_one_letter_code
_entity_poly.pdbx_strand_id
1 'polypeptide(L)'
;MAAVFEWNMLSAYCGIFLFGYHPEVGLFEVGSVPMVIYLLIGCLIVPLVGNFVPRAVSFLLAMRYYAGNWAWNAWLFHNGSYEKLDKLTRASKLLFQQQHRFLPDAEATEGDAGFMAFRTLHLQGRVLGMLLPKTIGDTPFQEYQYCDGVTVALSVLGWDFGEGHMADENLLRAIQDQVGFEEGDVRVVSVEAQPLFGSKLHWRINDAKTGLIEEGYVELAELAKRKPWDVGEI
;
A
#
# COMPACT_ATOMS: atom_id res chain seq x y z
N MET A 1 -2.13 -17.30 11.27
CA MET A 1 -1.05 -16.29 11.26
C MET A 1 0.26 -17.05 11.37
N ALA A 2 0.85 -17.42 10.23
CA ALA A 2 2.24 -17.87 10.15
C ALA A 2 2.94 -16.79 9.32
N ALA A 3 3.24 -15.66 9.95
CA ALA A 3 3.19 -14.37 9.23
C ALA A 3 4.57 -13.81 8.86
N VAL A 4 5.61 -14.03 9.66
CA VAL A 4 6.99 -13.61 9.31
C VAL A 4 8.02 -14.51 9.98
N PHE A 5 7.83 -14.82 11.26
CA PHE A 5 8.78 -15.62 12.04
C PHE A 5 8.89 -17.06 11.53
N GLU A 6 7.76 -17.70 11.23
CA GLU A 6 7.73 -19.07 10.71
C GLU A 6 8.39 -19.13 9.32
N TRP A 7 8.15 -18.11 8.48
CA TRP A 7 8.80 -17.99 7.18
C TRP A 7 10.32 -17.83 7.30
N ASN A 8 10.78 -16.96 8.21
CA ASN A 8 12.20 -16.76 8.46
C ASN A 8 12.86 -18.04 9.00
N MET A 9 12.19 -18.74 9.93
CA MET A 9 12.68 -19.99 10.49
C MET A 9 12.76 -21.09 9.42
N LEU A 10 11.72 -21.23 8.59
CA LEU A 10 11.72 -22.17 7.47
C LEU A 10 12.81 -21.83 6.46
N SER A 11 12.97 -20.56 6.10
CA SER A 11 14.00 -20.11 5.16
C SER A 11 15.41 -20.42 5.68
N ALA A 12 15.67 -20.15 6.98
CA ALA A 12 16.93 -20.47 7.62
C ALA A 12 17.17 -22.00 7.66
N TYR A 13 16.15 -22.77 8.03
CA TYR A 13 16.22 -24.23 8.03
C TYR A 13 16.51 -24.77 6.63
N CYS A 14 15.80 -24.31 5.59
CA CYS A 14 16.02 -24.70 4.20
C CYS A 14 17.45 -24.38 3.75
N GLY A 15 17.99 -23.21 4.09
CA GLY A 15 19.38 -22.85 3.77
C GLY A 15 20.41 -23.77 4.44
N ILE A 16 20.24 -24.04 5.74
CA ILE A 16 21.13 -24.95 6.50
C ILE A 16 21.02 -26.38 5.97
N PHE A 17 19.80 -26.85 5.71
CA PHE A 17 19.56 -28.19 5.21
C PHE A 17 20.18 -28.39 3.82
N LEU A 18 19.89 -27.49 2.87
CA LEU A 18 20.33 -27.63 1.48
C LEU A 18 21.82 -27.37 1.30
N PHE A 19 22.41 -26.40 2.01
CA PHE A 19 23.79 -25.98 1.74
C PHE A 19 24.76 -26.27 2.90
N GLY A 20 24.26 -26.59 4.08
CA GLY A 20 25.07 -27.01 5.24
C GLY A 20 25.16 -28.53 5.37
N TYR A 21 24.02 -29.23 5.33
CA TYR A 21 23.96 -30.69 5.49
C TYR A 21 24.10 -31.45 4.16
N HIS A 22 23.71 -30.82 3.05
CA HIS A 22 23.81 -31.36 1.69
C HIS A 22 24.74 -30.52 0.79
N PRO A 23 26.01 -30.28 1.18
CA PRO A 23 26.91 -29.41 0.42
C PRO A 23 27.22 -29.91 -0.99
N GLU A 24 26.93 -31.19 -1.28
CA GLU A 24 26.99 -31.75 -2.61
C GLU A 24 25.98 -31.12 -3.57
N VAL A 25 24.83 -30.62 -3.08
CA VAL A 25 23.78 -30.02 -3.93
C VAL A 25 24.20 -28.61 -4.36
N GLY A 26 24.75 -28.53 -5.57
CA GLY A 26 25.13 -27.25 -6.18
C GLY A 26 23.95 -26.48 -6.76
N LEU A 27 24.05 -25.14 -6.82
CA LEU A 27 23.06 -24.27 -7.47
C LEU A 27 22.79 -24.64 -8.95
N PHE A 28 23.80 -25.23 -9.60
CA PHE A 28 23.75 -25.63 -11.02
C PHE A 28 23.37 -27.09 -11.22
N GLU A 29 23.11 -27.84 -10.14
CA GLU A 29 22.82 -29.27 -10.21
C GLU A 29 21.32 -29.58 -10.32
N VAL A 30 20.51 -28.57 -10.61
CA VAL A 30 19.08 -28.72 -10.87
C VAL A 30 18.89 -29.51 -12.17
N GLY A 31 18.78 -30.84 -12.07
CA GLY A 31 18.70 -31.76 -13.21
C GLY A 31 17.40 -31.69 -14.03
N SER A 32 16.43 -30.87 -13.63
CA SER A 32 15.14 -30.71 -14.29
C SER A 32 15.05 -29.35 -14.98
N VAL A 33 14.99 -29.34 -16.31
CA VAL A 33 14.84 -28.11 -17.11
C VAL A 33 13.58 -27.31 -16.72
N PRO A 34 12.39 -27.92 -16.54
CA PRO A 34 11.22 -27.19 -16.04
C PRO A 34 11.45 -26.51 -14.69
N MET A 35 12.17 -27.17 -13.76
CA MET A 35 12.48 -26.58 -12.46
C MET A 35 13.43 -25.40 -12.58
N VAL A 36 14.46 -25.50 -13.43
CA VAL A 36 15.37 -24.38 -13.72
C VAL A 36 14.60 -23.18 -14.26
N ILE A 37 13.70 -23.39 -15.22
CA ILE A 37 12.87 -22.31 -15.79
C ILE A 37 11.99 -21.68 -14.71
N TYR A 38 11.33 -22.49 -13.89
CA TYR A 38 10.50 -22.00 -12.79
C TYR A 38 11.31 -21.13 -11.81
N LEU A 39 12.49 -21.60 -11.39
CA LEU A 39 13.38 -20.86 -10.48
C LEU A 39 13.90 -19.57 -11.12
N LEU A 40 14.28 -19.60 -12.39
CA LEU A 40 14.69 -18.38 -13.11
C LEU A 40 13.56 -17.36 -13.18
N ILE A 41 12.33 -17.80 -13.47
CA ILE A 41 11.18 -16.89 -13.52
C ILE A 41 10.87 -16.32 -12.13
N GLY A 42 10.70 -17.20 -11.13
CA GLY A 42 10.24 -16.81 -9.80
C GLY A 42 11.29 -16.10 -8.94
N CYS A 43 12.56 -16.48 -9.06
CA CYS A 43 13.63 -15.92 -8.21
C CYS A 43 14.43 -14.81 -8.89
N LEU A 44 14.37 -14.67 -10.22
CA LEU A 44 15.15 -13.66 -10.96
C LEU A 44 14.26 -12.75 -11.80
N ILE A 45 13.51 -13.28 -12.77
CA ILE A 45 12.82 -12.45 -13.78
C ILE A 45 11.72 -11.62 -13.13
N VAL A 46 10.81 -12.23 -12.36
CA VAL A 46 9.71 -11.52 -11.70
C VAL A 46 10.23 -10.47 -10.71
N PRO A 47 11.18 -10.79 -9.80
CA PRO A 47 11.83 -9.79 -8.97
C PRO A 47 12.48 -8.65 -9.76
N LEU A 48 13.21 -8.95 -10.83
CA LEU A 48 13.90 -7.95 -11.63
C LEU A 48 12.91 -6.99 -12.30
N VAL A 49 11.86 -7.54 -12.94
CA VAL A 49 10.80 -6.75 -13.56
C VAL A 49 10.10 -5.88 -12.52
N GLY A 50 9.76 -6.41 -11.34
CA GLY A 50 9.11 -5.63 -10.28
C GLY A 50 9.98 -4.56 -9.63
N ASN A 51 11.31 -4.68 -9.73
CA ASN A 51 12.22 -3.61 -9.30
C ASN A 51 12.33 -2.50 -10.35
N PHE A 52 12.33 -2.80 -11.65
CA PHE A 52 12.38 -1.79 -12.71
C PHE A 52 11.02 -1.15 -13.04
N VAL A 53 9.95 -1.93 -12.97
CA VAL A 53 8.58 -1.54 -13.33
C VAL A 53 7.65 -1.88 -12.16
N PRO A 54 7.72 -1.11 -11.06
CA PRO A 54 7.04 -1.43 -9.80
C PRO A 54 5.52 -1.52 -9.94
N ARG A 55 4.94 -0.76 -10.86
CA ARG A 55 3.50 -0.78 -11.16
C ARG A 55 3.01 -2.12 -11.74
N ALA A 56 3.89 -2.91 -12.34
CA ALA A 56 3.50 -4.12 -13.08
C ALA A 56 3.54 -5.40 -12.23
N VAL A 57 4.28 -5.40 -11.12
CA VAL A 57 4.51 -6.58 -10.29
C VAL A 57 4.36 -6.18 -8.84
N SER A 58 3.51 -6.92 -8.13
CA SER A 58 3.31 -6.77 -6.69
C SER A 58 4.64 -6.71 -5.94
N PHE A 59 4.74 -5.86 -4.93
CA PHE A 59 5.95 -5.72 -4.13
C PHE A 59 6.34 -7.04 -3.42
N LEU A 60 5.37 -7.92 -3.15
CA LEU A 60 5.58 -9.26 -2.59
C LEU A 60 6.36 -10.14 -3.55
N LEU A 61 5.86 -10.27 -4.78
CA LEU A 61 6.52 -11.06 -5.83
C LEU A 61 7.84 -10.44 -6.26
N ALA A 62 7.95 -9.11 -6.16
CA ALA A 62 9.17 -8.38 -6.45
C ALA A 62 10.24 -8.48 -5.34
N MET A 63 9.93 -9.12 -4.20
CA MET A 63 10.79 -9.20 -3.01
C MET A 63 11.17 -7.83 -2.42
N ARG A 64 10.29 -6.83 -2.53
CA ARG A 64 10.55 -5.42 -2.12
C ARG A 64 10.05 -5.08 -0.71
N TYR A 65 9.45 -6.04 -0.01
CA TYR A 65 8.90 -5.85 1.33
C TYR A 65 9.93 -5.46 2.42
N TYR A 66 11.23 -5.69 2.17
CA TYR A 66 12.31 -5.21 3.05
C TYR A 66 12.89 -3.84 2.65
N ALA A 67 12.52 -3.30 1.49
CA ALA A 67 13.19 -2.13 0.91
C ALA A 67 12.61 -0.78 1.38
N GLY A 68 11.55 -0.77 2.19
CA GLY A 68 10.93 0.49 2.60
C GLY A 68 10.16 1.21 1.47
N ASN A 69 10.00 0.57 0.31
CA ASN A 69 9.59 1.20 -0.94
C ASN A 69 8.49 0.37 -1.63
N TRP A 70 7.23 0.72 -1.36
CA TRP A 70 6.05 0.08 -1.95
C TRP A 70 4.98 1.12 -2.27
N ALA A 71 4.06 0.76 -3.17
CA ALA A 71 2.93 1.59 -3.51
C ALA A 71 1.98 1.71 -2.32
N TRP A 72 1.31 2.84 -2.17
CA TRP A 72 0.35 3.02 -1.08
C TRP A 72 -0.74 4.01 -1.44
N ASN A 73 -1.82 3.96 -0.68
CA ASN A 73 -2.96 4.84 -0.90
C ASN A 73 -3.48 5.44 0.41
N ALA A 74 -3.99 6.67 0.33
CA ALA A 74 -4.76 7.31 1.37
C ALA A 74 -6.18 7.55 0.85
N TRP A 75 -7.15 6.95 1.51
CA TRP A 75 -8.57 7.14 1.24
C TRP A 75 -9.13 8.19 2.21
N LEU A 76 -9.79 9.20 1.66
CA LEU A 76 -10.37 10.31 2.40
C LEU A 76 -11.89 10.29 2.17
N PHE A 77 -12.63 9.85 3.17
CA PHE A 77 -14.09 9.79 3.12
C PHE A 77 -14.67 11.06 3.75
N HIS A 78 -15.29 11.91 2.94
CA HIS A 78 -15.88 13.16 3.38
C HIS A 78 -17.22 12.96 4.10
N ASN A 79 -17.44 13.65 5.21
CA ASN A 79 -18.75 13.78 5.87
C ASN A 79 -19.50 12.44 6.06
N GLY A 80 -18.78 11.42 6.54
CA GLY A 80 -19.37 10.11 6.83
C GLY A 80 -19.67 9.26 5.59
N SER A 81 -19.19 9.65 4.40
CA SER A 81 -19.43 8.90 3.15
C SER A 81 -19.00 7.43 3.23
N TYR A 82 -18.04 7.09 4.10
CA TYR A 82 -17.64 5.70 4.38
C TYR A 82 -18.80 4.78 4.76
N GLU A 83 -19.90 5.31 5.32
CA GLU A 83 -21.09 4.52 5.66
C GLU A 83 -21.76 3.94 4.42
N LYS A 84 -21.65 4.61 3.26
CA LYS A 84 -22.19 4.12 1.99
C LYS A 84 -21.54 2.79 1.56
N LEU A 85 -20.35 2.45 2.09
CA LEU A 85 -19.73 1.13 1.91
C LEU A 85 -20.58 -0.01 2.47
N ASP A 86 -21.57 0.25 3.32
CA ASP A 86 -22.51 -0.77 3.81
C ASP A 86 -23.45 -1.32 2.74
N LYS A 87 -23.50 -0.69 1.56
CA LYS A 87 -24.14 -1.27 0.37
C LYS A 87 -23.36 -2.45 -0.20
N LEU A 88 -22.06 -2.58 0.12
CA LEU A 88 -21.21 -3.67 -0.35
C LEU A 88 -21.37 -4.92 0.52
N THR A 89 -21.27 -6.09 -0.11
CA THR A 89 -20.94 -7.32 0.63
C THR A 89 -19.43 -7.32 0.90
N ARG A 90 -19.05 -6.80 2.07
CA ARG A 90 -17.66 -6.63 2.48
C ARG A 90 -17.29 -7.58 3.62
N ALA A 91 -16.03 -7.99 3.68
CA ALA A 91 -15.54 -8.95 4.67
C ALA A 91 -15.67 -8.44 6.12
N SER A 92 -15.49 -7.13 6.32
CA SER A 92 -15.66 -6.49 7.63
C SER A 92 -15.94 -4.99 7.50
N LYS A 93 -16.31 -4.33 8.62
CA LYS A 93 -16.34 -2.86 8.72
C LYS A 93 -14.92 -2.28 8.57
N LEU A 94 -14.78 -0.98 8.34
CA LEU A 94 -13.45 -0.35 8.32
C LEU A 94 -12.77 -0.47 9.69
N LEU A 95 -11.44 -0.46 9.71
CA LEU A 95 -10.68 -0.71 10.93
C LEU A 95 -11.05 0.27 12.05
N PHE A 96 -11.13 1.56 11.76
CA PHE A 96 -11.55 2.57 12.75
C PHE A 96 -12.94 2.25 13.33
N GLN A 97 -13.91 1.84 12.51
CA GLN A 97 -15.24 1.44 12.98
C GLN A 97 -15.18 0.24 13.93
N GLN A 98 -14.23 -0.68 13.73
CA GLN A 98 -14.00 -1.80 14.62
C GLN A 98 -13.31 -1.35 15.91
N GLN A 99 -12.31 -0.46 15.82
CA GLN A 99 -11.60 0.11 16.98
C GLN A 99 -12.58 0.83 17.91
N HIS A 100 -13.39 1.76 17.40
CA HIS A 100 -14.43 2.47 18.17
C HIS A 100 -15.53 1.55 18.73
N ARG A 101 -15.70 0.34 18.19
CA ARG A 101 -16.64 -0.64 18.74
C ARG A 101 -16.08 -1.42 19.93
N PHE A 102 -14.77 -1.66 19.96
CA PHE A 102 -14.17 -2.61 20.89
C PHE A 102 -13.19 -1.98 21.89
N LEU A 103 -12.71 -0.77 21.62
CA LEU A 103 -11.76 -0.04 22.46
C LEU A 103 -12.42 1.18 23.09
N PRO A 104 -11.91 1.66 24.24
CA PRO A 104 -12.26 2.98 24.76
C PRO A 104 -11.95 4.09 23.74
N ASP A 105 -12.79 5.13 23.67
CA ASP A 105 -12.71 6.20 22.66
C ASP A 105 -11.31 6.82 22.50
N ALA A 106 -10.59 7.03 23.61
CA ALA A 106 -9.24 7.59 23.58
C ALA A 106 -8.26 6.64 22.87
N GLU A 107 -8.30 5.34 23.19
CA GLU A 107 -7.45 4.32 22.56
C GLU A 107 -7.82 4.10 21.09
N ALA A 108 -9.11 4.15 20.75
CA ALA A 108 -9.58 4.07 19.37
C ALA A 108 -9.05 5.24 18.54
N THR A 109 -9.17 6.46 19.06
CA THR A 109 -8.68 7.69 18.39
C THR A 109 -7.18 7.66 18.16
N GLU A 110 -6.39 7.20 19.14
CA GLU A 110 -4.94 7.01 18.97
C GLU A 110 -4.63 5.95 17.90
N GLY A 111 -5.40 4.85 17.91
CA GLY A 111 -5.29 3.78 16.93
C GLY A 111 -5.55 4.24 15.50
N ASP A 112 -6.55 5.09 15.28
CA ASP A 112 -6.91 5.63 13.97
C ASP A 112 -5.76 6.44 13.34
N ALA A 113 -5.02 7.19 14.16
CA ALA A 113 -3.87 7.99 13.73
C ALA A 113 -2.64 7.14 13.37
N GLY A 114 -2.59 5.88 13.83
CA GLY A 114 -1.40 5.02 13.73
C GLY A 114 -0.90 4.81 12.31
N PHE A 115 -1.80 4.55 11.34
CA PHE A 115 -1.40 4.36 9.95
C PHE A 115 -0.87 5.63 9.28
N MET A 116 -1.50 6.77 9.56
CA MET A 116 -1.03 8.05 9.04
C MET A 116 0.34 8.41 9.62
N ALA A 117 0.53 8.22 10.94
CA ALA A 117 1.81 8.44 11.60
C ALA A 117 2.90 7.52 11.05
N PHE A 118 2.60 6.22 10.89
CA PHE A 118 3.51 5.27 10.25
C PHE A 118 3.90 5.75 8.85
N ARG A 119 2.95 6.22 8.05
CA ARG A 119 3.18 6.67 6.68
C ARG A 119 4.14 7.87 6.64
N THR A 120 3.90 8.90 7.45
CA THR A 120 4.71 10.12 7.44
C THR A 120 6.13 9.94 7.97
N LEU A 121 6.38 8.89 8.76
CA LEU A 121 7.71 8.52 9.23
C LEU A 121 8.60 7.91 8.13
N HIS A 122 8.01 7.39 7.05
CA HIS A 122 8.74 6.85 5.90
C HIS A 122 9.01 7.93 4.85
N LEU A 123 10.20 7.91 4.24
CA LEU A 123 10.62 8.92 3.26
C LEU A 123 9.59 9.12 2.15
N GLN A 124 9.10 8.03 1.56
CA GLN A 124 8.14 8.05 0.46
C GLN A 124 6.76 8.52 0.93
N GLY A 125 6.40 8.29 2.19
CA GLY A 125 5.11 8.69 2.74
C GLY A 125 5.03 10.17 3.10
N ARG A 126 6.16 10.89 3.20
CA ARG A 126 6.19 12.35 3.42
C ARG A 126 5.51 13.16 2.32
N VAL A 127 5.34 12.59 1.13
CA VAL A 127 4.54 13.19 0.05
C VAL A 127 3.07 13.40 0.46
N LEU A 128 2.56 12.64 1.45
CA LEU A 128 1.19 12.81 1.96
C LEU A 128 0.93 14.24 2.46
N GLY A 129 1.87 14.84 3.20
CA GLY A 129 1.73 16.22 3.70
C GLY A 129 1.66 17.27 2.59
N MET A 130 2.28 16.99 1.44
CA MET A 130 2.20 17.83 0.24
C MET A 130 0.87 17.64 -0.50
N LEU A 131 0.39 16.39 -0.60
CA LEU A 131 -0.81 16.05 -1.37
C LEU A 131 -2.11 16.27 -0.60
N LEU A 132 -2.12 16.20 0.73
CA LEU A 132 -3.33 16.39 1.53
C LEU A 132 -4.01 17.75 1.25
N PRO A 133 -3.32 18.91 1.32
CA PRO A 133 -3.94 20.20 1.01
C PRO A 133 -4.50 20.27 -0.42
N LYS A 134 -3.78 19.72 -1.42
CA LYS A 134 -4.27 19.63 -2.80
C LYS A 134 -5.50 18.74 -2.92
N THR A 135 -5.52 17.66 -2.13
CA THR A 135 -6.59 16.67 -2.17
C THR A 135 -7.84 17.16 -1.47
N ILE A 136 -7.77 17.92 -0.39
CA ILE A 136 -8.97 18.37 0.36
C ILE A 136 -9.41 19.80 0.00
N GLY A 137 -8.54 20.59 -0.63
CA GLY A 137 -8.81 21.99 -0.94
C GLY A 137 -9.01 22.82 0.32
N ASP A 138 -10.03 23.67 0.32
CA ASP A 138 -10.38 24.52 1.48
C ASP A 138 -11.19 23.78 2.56
N THR A 139 -11.59 22.53 2.30
CA THR A 139 -12.35 21.75 3.27
C THR A 139 -11.48 21.35 4.46
N PRO A 140 -11.93 21.60 5.71
CA PRO A 140 -11.20 21.18 6.91
C PRO A 140 -10.91 19.68 6.91
N PHE A 141 -9.68 19.30 7.25
CA PHE A 141 -9.27 17.89 7.30
C PHE A 141 -10.15 17.04 8.24
N GLN A 142 -10.67 17.65 9.31
CA GLN A 142 -11.54 17.00 10.30
C GLN A 142 -12.89 16.56 9.72
N GLU A 143 -13.29 17.08 8.56
CA GLU A 143 -14.49 16.62 7.84
C GLU A 143 -14.20 15.38 6.99
N TYR A 144 -12.95 14.90 6.95
CA TYR A 144 -12.58 13.66 6.30
C TYR A 144 -12.17 12.60 7.31
N GLN A 145 -12.69 11.39 7.11
CA GLN A 145 -12.13 10.20 7.72
C GLN A 145 -10.99 9.69 6.83
N TYR A 146 -9.77 9.78 7.34
CA TYR A 146 -8.61 9.12 6.72
C TYR A 146 -8.67 7.61 6.97
N CYS A 147 -8.43 6.82 5.92
CA CYS A 147 -8.18 5.40 6.00
C CYS A 147 -6.99 5.06 5.09
N ASP A 148 -6.02 4.32 5.62
CA ASP A 148 -4.96 3.78 4.75
C ASP A 148 -5.57 2.73 3.81
N GLY A 149 -5.16 2.72 2.55
CA GLY A 149 -5.72 1.85 1.52
C GLY A 149 -5.69 0.37 1.92
N VAL A 150 -4.67 -0.07 2.67
CA VAL A 150 -4.57 -1.43 3.20
C VAL A 150 -5.81 -1.80 4.03
N THR A 151 -6.28 -0.88 4.88
CA THR A 151 -7.46 -1.10 5.73
C THR A 151 -8.76 -1.14 4.92
N VAL A 152 -8.83 -0.39 3.82
CA VAL A 152 -9.96 -0.41 2.89
C VAL A 152 -9.99 -1.74 2.12
N ALA A 153 -8.85 -2.19 1.59
CA ALA A 153 -8.73 -3.49 0.92
C ALA A 153 -9.05 -4.65 1.87
N LEU A 154 -8.58 -4.63 3.12
CA LEU A 154 -8.94 -5.64 4.13
C LEU A 154 -10.45 -5.64 4.42
N SER A 155 -11.08 -4.47 4.50
CA SER A 155 -12.53 -4.36 4.72
C SER A 155 -13.32 -4.92 3.53
N VAL A 156 -12.99 -4.50 2.32
CA VAL A 156 -13.76 -4.81 1.11
C VAL A 156 -13.43 -6.19 0.53
N LEU A 157 -12.15 -6.51 0.36
CA LEU A 157 -11.68 -7.73 -0.28
C LEU A 157 -11.45 -8.89 0.72
N GLY A 158 -11.32 -8.58 2.01
CA GLY A 158 -11.02 -9.57 3.06
C GLY A 158 -9.56 -9.99 3.13
N TRP A 159 -8.69 -9.39 2.31
CA TRP A 159 -7.28 -9.73 2.23
C TRP A 159 -6.48 -8.55 1.67
N ASP A 160 -5.36 -8.23 2.33
CA ASP A 160 -4.29 -7.40 1.80
C ASP A 160 -2.99 -7.67 2.59
N PHE A 161 -1.86 -7.66 1.90
CA PHE A 161 -0.54 -7.88 2.50
C PHE A 161 0.29 -6.60 2.58
N GLY A 162 -0.35 -5.43 2.53
CA GLY A 162 0.31 -4.14 2.35
C GLY A 162 0.49 -3.76 0.87
N GLU A 163 -0.30 -4.36 -0.03
CA GLU A 163 -0.19 -4.13 -1.47
C GLU A 163 -0.99 -2.89 -1.88
N GLY A 164 -0.30 -1.80 -2.18
CA GLY A 164 -0.92 -0.57 -2.63
C GLY A 164 -1.75 -0.75 -3.90
N HIS A 165 -1.37 -1.64 -4.81
CA HIS A 165 -2.16 -1.86 -6.03
C HIS A 165 -3.54 -2.48 -5.77
N MET A 166 -3.79 -3.07 -4.59
CA MET A 166 -5.11 -3.62 -4.24
C MET A 166 -6.12 -2.56 -3.76
N ALA A 167 -5.67 -1.35 -3.44
CA ALA A 167 -6.51 -0.27 -2.93
C ALA A 167 -6.38 1.03 -3.75
N ASP A 168 -6.03 0.90 -5.03
CA ASP A 168 -5.85 2.01 -5.95
C ASP A 168 -7.17 2.39 -6.67
N GLU A 169 -7.08 3.16 -7.75
CA GLU A 169 -8.23 3.58 -8.55
C GLU A 169 -9.06 2.42 -9.14
N ASN A 170 -8.51 1.21 -9.27
CA ASN A 170 -9.25 0.05 -9.75
C ASN A 170 -10.27 -0.39 -8.70
N LEU A 171 -9.86 -0.48 -7.42
CA LEU A 171 -10.78 -0.79 -6.33
C LEU A 171 -11.80 0.34 -6.17
N LEU A 172 -11.36 1.60 -6.26
CA LEU A 172 -12.24 2.76 -6.20
C LEU A 172 -13.36 2.69 -7.24
N ARG A 173 -13.04 2.40 -8.50
CA ARG A 173 -14.05 2.25 -9.57
C ARG A 173 -14.99 1.08 -9.29
N ALA A 174 -14.47 -0.08 -8.88
CA ALA A 174 -15.30 -1.24 -8.57
C ALA A 174 -16.26 -1.01 -7.39
N ILE A 175 -15.82 -0.23 -6.39
CA ILE A 175 -16.68 0.21 -5.29
C ILE A 175 -17.71 1.22 -5.80
N GLN A 176 -17.28 2.21 -6.59
CA GLN A 176 -18.16 3.25 -7.12
C GLN A 176 -19.34 2.68 -7.91
N ASP A 177 -19.09 1.68 -8.76
CA ASP A 177 -20.11 1.02 -9.58
C ASP A 177 -21.24 0.38 -8.75
N GLN A 178 -20.98 0.06 -7.48
CA GLN A 178 -21.93 -0.58 -6.58
C GLN A 178 -22.52 0.39 -5.54
N VAL A 179 -21.71 1.34 -5.06
CA VAL A 179 -22.08 2.24 -3.97
C VAL A 179 -22.76 3.51 -4.48
N GLY A 180 -22.27 4.06 -5.59
CA GLY A 180 -22.69 5.34 -6.15
C GLY A 180 -22.36 6.51 -5.21
N PHE A 181 -21.08 6.82 -5.04
CA PHE A 181 -20.65 8.07 -4.40
C PHE A 181 -20.94 9.27 -5.31
N GLU A 182 -21.18 10.41 -4.68
CA GLU A 182 -21.26 11.72 -5.32
C GLU A 182 -19.86 12.33 -5.45
N GLU A 183 -19.75 13.38 -6.27
CA GLU A 183 -18.49 14.13 -6.39
C GLU A 183 -18.06 14.71 -5.03
N GLY A 184 -16.80 14.49 -4.66
CA GLY A 184 -16.21 14.94 -3.41
C GLY A 184 -16.45 14.01 -2.21
N ASP A 185 -17.31 13.00 -2.33
CA ASP A 185 -17.57 12.05 -1.23
C ASP A 185 -16.30 11.29 -0.82
N VAL A 186 -15.51 10.84 -1.80
CA VAL A 186 -14.31 10.04 -1.57
C VAL A 186 -13.21 10.47 -2.51
N ARG A 187 -12.07 10.85 -1.92
CA ARG A 187 -10.83 11.12 -2.66
C ARG A 187 -9.77 10.11 -2.28
N VAL A 188 -9.03 9.61 -3.27
CA VAL A 188 -7.96 8.64 -3.09
C VAL A 188 -6.66 9.21 -3.63
N VAL A 189 -5.68 9.37 -2.74
CA VAL A 189 -4.29 9.63 -3.10
C VAL A 189 -3.60 8.29 -3.29
N SER A 190 -3.01 8.07 -4.46
CA SER A 190 -2.23 6.87 -4.78
C SER A 190 -0.81 7.26 -5.13
N VAL A 191 0.18 6.66 -4.46
CA VAL A 191 1.61 6.91 -4.70
C VAL A 191 2.27 5.60 -5.08
N GLU A 192 2.88 5.59 -6.26
CA GLU A 192 3.60 4.43 -6.77
C GLU A 192 4.97 4.30 -6.11
N ALA A 193 5.46 3.07 -6.01
CA ALA A 193 6.79 2.81 -5.53
C ALA A 193 7.87 3.34 -6.49
N GLN A 194 9.01 3.75 -5.96
CA GLN A 194 10.15 4.20 -6.76
C GLN A 194 10.75 3.03 -7.55
N PRO A 195 10.92 3.12 -8.88
CA PRO A 195 11.64 2.12 -9.65
C PRO A 195 13.14 2.14 -9.31
N LEU A 196 13.82 1.01 -9.51
CA LEU A 196 15.27 0.91 -9.34
C LEU A 196 15.97 1.93 -10.23
N PHE A 197 16.90 2.70 -9.65
CA PHE A 197 17.60 3.83 -10.27
C PHE A 197 16.74 5.06 -10.60
N GLY A 198 15.42 5.05 -10.32
CA GLY A 198 14.60 6.26 -10.40
C GLY A 198 14.90 7.23 -9.25
N SER A 199 14.51 8.49 -9.39
CA SER A 199 14.60 9.50 -8.31
C SER A 199 13.23 10.06 -7.90
N LYS A 200 12.18 9.73 -8.66
CA LYS A 200 10.84 10.30 -8.54
C LYS A 200 9.83 9.28 -8.06
N LEU A 201 8.83 9.76 -7.33
CA LEU A 201 7.58 9.05 -7.05
C LEU A 201 6.47 9.62 -7.92
N HIS A 202 5.74 8.75 -8.61
CA HIS A 202 4.51 9.10 -9.32
C HIS A 202 3.35 9.09 -8.32
N TRP A 203 2.57 10.17 -8.29
CA TRP A 203 1.39 10.28 -7.45
C TRP A 203 0.17 10.66 -8.29
N ARG A 204 -1.00 10.24 -7.83
CA ARG A 204 -2.30 10.45 -8.48
C ARG A 204 -3.36 10.74 -7.43
N ILE A 205 -4.27 11.65 -7.73
CA ILE A 205 -5.44 11.98 -6.91
C ILE A 205 -6.68 11.64 -7.73
N ASN A 206 -7.54 10.78 -7.20
CA ASN A 206 -8.79 10.40 -7.84
C ASN A 206 -9.97 10.76 -6.94
N ASP A 207 -11.05 11.20 -7.55
CA ASP A 207 -12.39 11.25 -6.96
C ASP A 207 -13.16 9.99 -7.37
N ALA A 208 -13.97 9.44 -6.47
CA ALA A 208 -14.76 8.24 -6.77
C ALA A 208 -15.72 8.45 -7.95
N LYS A 209 -16.32 9.63 -8.09
CA LYS A 209 -17.34 9.94 -9.09
C LYS A 209 -16.72 10.46 -10.39
N THR A 210 -15.79 11.42 -10.30
CA THR A 210 -15.25 12.11 -11.48
C THR A 210 -13.95 11.50 -12.02
N GLY A 211 -13.32 10.59 -11.27
CA GLY A 211 -12.11 9.90 -11.69
C GLY A 211 -10.83 10.70 -11.39
N LEU A 212 -9.85 10.63 -12.28
CA LEU A 212 -8.55 11.28 -12.07
C LEU A 212 -8.71 12.81 -12.02
N ILE A 213 -8.34 13.42 -10.90
CA ILE A 213 -8.32 14.88 -10.70
C ILE A 213 -6.97 15.44 -11.16
N GLU A 214 -5.88 14.89 -10.61
CA GLU A 214 -4.52 15.41 -10.82
C GLU A 214 -3.50 14.27 -10.68
N GLU A 215 -2.42 14.33 -11.43
CA GLU A 215 -1.26 13.46 -11.25
C GLU A 215 0.04 14.23 -11.45
N GLY A 216 1.12 13.70 -10.88
CA GLY A 216 2.42 14.32 -11.02
C GLY A 216 3.53 13.50 -10.41
N TYR A 217 4.70 14.12 -10.33
CA TYR A 217 5.90 13.48 -9.81
C TYR A 217 6.53 14.33 -8.73
N VAL A 218 7.14 13.69 -7.74
CA VAL A 218 7.96 14.36 -6.73
C VAL A 218 9.34 13.70 -6.64
N GLU A 219 10.38 14.51 -6.51
CA GLU A 219 11.75 14.03 -6.30
C GLU A 219 11.94 13.59 -4.85
N LEU A 220 12.53 12.41 -4.64
CA LEU A 220 12.85 11.90 -3.31
C LEU A 220 13.81 12.80 -2.54
N ALA A 221 14.70 13.49 -3.25
CA ALA A 221 15.63 14.45 -2.66
C ALA A 221 14.90 15.61 -1.98
N GLU A 222 13.73 16.01 -2.50
CA GLU A 222 12.90 17.04 -1.86
C GLU A 222 12.15 16.48 -0.66
N LEU A 223 11.61 15.26 -0.76
CA LEU A 223 10.97 14.59 0.39
C LEU A 223 11.95 14.35 1.55
N ALA A 224 13.23 14.13 1.26
CA ALA A 224 14.28 13.94 2.25
C ALA A 224 14.51 15.19 3.12
N LYS A 225 14.28 16.39 2.56
CA LYS A 225 14.41 17.67 3.27
C LYS A 225 13.23 17.97 4.18
N ARG A 226 12.07 17.35 3.92
CA ARG A 226 10.82 17.56 4.67
C ARG A 226 10.81 16.78 5.98
N LYS A 227 10.19 17.35 7.01
CA LYS A 227 9.85 16.64 8.25
C LYS A 227 8.54 15.87 8.07
N PRO A 228 8.28 14.82 8.87
CA PRO A 228 7.04 14.04 8.81
C PRO A 228 5.74 14.86 8.91
N TRP A 229 5.77 16.03 9.56
CA TRP A 229 4.60 16.88 9.78
C TRP A 229 4.53 18.12 8.88
N ASP A 230 5.43 18.26 7.90
CA ASP A 230 5.44 19.42 7.00
C ASP A 230 4.30 19.30 5.96
N VAL A 231 3.42 20.30 5.93
CA VAL A 231 2.27 20.37 5.00
C VAL A 231 2.45 21.45 3.93
N GLY A 232 1.83 21.23 2.77
CA GLY A 232 1.85 22.20 1.64
C GLY A 232 2.96 21.95 0.61
N GLU A 233 3.07 22.85 -0.36
CA GLU A 233 4.02 22.73 -1.48
C GLU A 233 5.49 22.75 -1.03
N ILE A 234 6.40 22.38 -1.95
CA ILE A 234 7.85 22.42 -1.75
C ILE A 234 8.36 23.83 -2.02
#